data_AF-A0A9P5NIC2-F1
#
_entry.id   AF-A0A9P5NIC2-F1
#
_cell.length_a   1.000
_cell.length_b   1.000
_cell.length_c   1.000
_cell.angle_alpha   90.00
_cell.angle_beta   90.00
_cell.angle_gamma   90.00
#
_symmetry.space_group_name_H-M   'P 1'
#
loop_
_entity.id
_entity.type
_entity.pdbx_description
1 polymer ?
#
loop_
_entity_poly.entity_id
_entity_poly.type
_entity_poly.pdbx_seq_one_letter_code
_entity_poly.pdbx_strand_id
1 'polypeptide(L)' 'KSKWAVKQKATPGQYPVDDIQTYLKEDIIPYSSIQDASGYIQYWHKASKTWPHLAKMGLDYCSAPGKLSNHFSTV' A
#
# COMPACT_ATOMS: atom_id res chain seq x y z
N LYS A 1 5.14 -22.26 -24.17
CA LYS A 1 5.33 -20.82 -23.87
C LYS A 1 4.13 -20.38 -23.02
N SER A 2 4.32 -20.12 -21.72
CA SER A 2 3.20 -19.84 -20.80
C SER A 2 2.53 -18.49 -21.10
N LYS A 3 1.20 -18.48 -21.11
CA LYS A 3 0.34 -17.30 -21.35
C LYS A 3 0.58 -16.14 -20.36
N TRP A 4 1.22 -16.44 -19.24
CA TRP A 4 1.52 -15.51 -18.13
C TRP A 4 2.91 -14.86 -18.22
N ALA A 5 3.79 -15.34 -19.09
CA ALA A 5 5.14 -14.80 -19.24
C ALA A 5 5.15 -13.67 -20.27
N VAL A 6 4.44 -12.58 -19.99
CA VAL A 6 4.65 -11.33 -20.74
C VAL A 6 5.98 -10.76 -20.24
N LYS A 7 7.05 -10.97 -21.01
CA LYS A 7 8.33 -10.30 -20.78
C LYS A 7 8.12 -8.80 -21.07
N GLN A 8 7.71 -8.04 -20.07
CA GLN A 8 7.78 -6.58 -20.15
C GLN A 8 9.26 -6.20 -20.20
N LYS A 9 9.71 -5.73 -21.36
CA LYS A 9 11.01 -5.07 -21.49
C LYS A 9 10.88 -3.72 -20.81
N ALA A 10 11.20 -3.64 -19.53
CA ALA A 10 11.27 -2.37 -18.82
C ALA A 10 12.43 -1.55 -19.41
N THR A 11 12.11 -0.40 -20.01
CA THR A 11 13.11 0.60 -20.39
C THR A 11 13.58 1.31 -19.11
N PRO A 12 14.90 1.44 -18.85
CA PRO A 12 15.38 2.17 -17.68
C PRO A 12 14.81 3.59 -17.66
N GLY A 13 14.06 3.95 -16.61
CA GLY A 13 13.47 5.28 -16.45
C GLY A 13 12.02 5.43 -16.91
N GLN A 14 11.42 4.40 -17.51
CA GLN A 14 10.00 4.40 -17.90
C GLN A 14 9.29 3.27 -17.16
N TYR A 15 9.19 3.45 -15.85
CA TYR A 15 8.45 2.54 -15.01
C TYR A 15 6.94 2.73 -15.29
N PRO A 16 6.18 1.65 -15.50
CA PRO A 16 4.73 1.75 -15.50
C PRO A 16 4.26 2.38 -14.18
N VAL A 17 3.07 2.98 -14.19
CA VAL A 17 2.45 3.69 -13.04
C VAL A 17 2.46 2.85 -11.75
N ASP A 18 2.67 1.53 -11.85
CA ASP A 18 2.78 0.60 -10.73
C ASP A 18 3.95 -0.40 -10.91
N ASP A 19 5.19 0.07 -11.02
CA ASP A 19 6.35 -0.82 -10.93
C ASP A 19 6.69 -1.19 -9.48
N ILE A 20 6.95 -2.49 -9.26
CA ILE A 20 7.37 -3.03 -7.96
C ILE A 20 8.69 -2.43 -7.46
N GLN A 21 9.53 -1.94 -8.38
CA GLN A 21 10.77 -1.24 -8.04
C GLN A 21 10.52 0.07 -7.28
N THR A 22 9.36 0.70 -7.44
CA THR A 22 8.97 1.89 -6.65
C THR A 22 8.75 1.50 -5.19
N TYR A 23 8.08 0.38 -4.92
CA TYR A 23 7.82 -0.11 -3.56
C TYR A 23 9.08 -0.51 -2.80
N LEU A 24 10.13 -0.94 -3.52
CA LEU A 24 11.40 -1.35 -2.91
C LEU A 24 12.34 -0.16 -2.65
N LYS A 25 12.00 1.03 -3.15
CA LYS A 25 12.84 2.23 -3.03
C LYS A 25 12.27 3.30 -2.11
N GLU A 26 10.95 3.33 -1.89
CA GLU A 26 10.33 4.38 -1.07
C GLU A 26 10.71 4.25 0.41
N ASP A 27 11.07 5.39 0.99
CA ASP A 27 11.25 5.56 2.43
C ASP A 27 9.97 5.19 3.17
N ILE A 28 10.14 4.69 4.40
CA ILE A 28 9.05 4.44 5.34
C ILE A 28 8.14 5.67 5.37
N ILE A 29 6.85 5.50 5.07
CA ILE A 29 5.86 6.59 5.11
C ILE A 29 5.99 7.29 6.46
N PRO A 30 6.35 8.59 6.49
CA PRO A 30 6.59 9.28 7.74
C PRO A 30 5.29 9.37 8.54
N TYR A 31 5.37 9.07 9.84
CA TYR A 31 4.22 9.03 10.71
C TYR A 31 3.44 10.36 10.76
N SER A 32 4.15 11.49 10.60
CA SER A 32 3.55 12.82 10.49
C SER A 32 2.54 12.92 9.36
N SER A 33 2.82 12.36 8.18
CA SER A 33 1.90 12.38 7.03
C SER A 33 0.63 11.57 7.28
N ILE A 34 0.69 10.55 8.14
CA ILE A 34 -0.48 9.78 8.56
C ILE A 34 -1.31 10.61 9.55
N GLN A 35 -0.66 11.31 10.50
CA GLN A 35 -1.34 12.20 11.43
C GLN A 35 -2.03 13.37 10.71
N ASP A 36 -1.35 14.00 9.75
CA ASP A 36 -1.90 15.09 8.92
C ASP A 36 -3.08 14.63 8.06
N ALA A 37 -3.13 13.32 7.74
CA ALA A 37 -4.27 12.74 7.06
C ALA A 37 -5.45 12.41 7.98
N SER A 38 -5.32 12.58 9.31
CA SER A 38 -6.29 12.10 10.31
C SER A 38 -6.36 10.56 10.39
N GLY A 39 -5.25 9.87 10.11
CA GLY A 39 -5.09 8.43 10.28
C GLY A 39 -4.85 7.66 8.97
N TYR A 40 -4.62 6.35 9.11
CA TYR A 40 -4.20 5.46 8.02
C TYR A 40 -5.24 5.33 6.90
N ILE A 41 -6.53 5.25 7.24
CA ILE A 41 -7.60 5.11 6.24
C ILE A 41 -7.68 6.36 5.35
N GLN A 42 -7.72 7.55 5.95
CA GLN A 42 -7.75 8.80 5.19
C GLN A 42 -6.46 9.05 4.42
N TYR A 43 -5.31 8.65 4.96
CA TYR A 43 -4.04 8.70 4.23
C TYR A 43 -4.13 7.91 2.92
N TRP A 44 -4.56 6.65 2.97
CA TRP A 44 -4.68 5.83 1.77
C TRP A 44 -5.77 6.32 0.81
N HIS A 45 -6.88 6.88 1.32
CA HIS A 45 -7.85 7.56 0.46
C HIS A 45 -7.23 8.74 -0.30
N LYS A 46 -6.40 9.57 0.34
CA LYS A 46 -5.68 10.65 -0.35
C LYS A 46 -4.67 10.11 -1.37
N ALA A 47 -3.94 9.05 -1.00
CA ALA A 47 -2.93 8.39 -1.84
C ALA A 47 -3.52 7.75 -3.11
N SER A 48 -4.82 7.44 -3.14
CA SER A 48 -5.50 6.82 -4.31
C SER A 48 -5.40 7.64 -5.61
N LYS A 49 -5.15 8.94 -5.50
CA LYS A 49 -4.96 9.84 -6.66
C LYS A 49 -3.60 9.67 -7.31
N THR A 50 -2.59 9.28 -6.53
CA THR A 50 -1.20 9.16 -6.99
C THR A 50 -0.85 7.71 -7.28
N TRP A 51 -1.29 6.80 -6.41
CA TRP A 51 -0.95 5.38 -6.43
C TRP A 51 -2.21 4.53 -6.21
N PRO A 52 -3.08 4.41 -7.23
CA PRO A 52 -4.41 3.80 -7.07
C PRO A 52 -4.34 2.33 -6.61
N HIS A 53 -3.40 1.54 -7.13
CA HIS A 53 -3.26 0.14 -6.73
C HIS A 53 -2.67 0.00 -5.32
N LEU A 54 -1.67 0.81 -4.96
CA LEU A 54 -1.10 0.80 -3.62
C LEU A 54 -2.13 1.25 -2.57
N ALA A 55 -2.83 2.34 -2.85
CA ALA A 55 -3.89 2.84 -1.99
C ALA A 55 -4.97 1.78 -1.77
N LYS A 56 -5.35 1.04 -2.82
CA LYS A 56 -6.29 -0.07 -2.69
C LYS A 56 -5.76 -1.15 -1.74
N MET A 57 -4.51 -1.59 -1.91
CA MET A 57 -3.90 -2.59 -1.02
C MET A 57 -3.82 -2.09 0.43
N GLY A 58 -3.45 -0.83 0.64
CA GLY A 58 -3.39 -0.22 1.97
C GLY A 58 -4.77 -0.13 2.63
N LEU A 59 -5.80 0.23 1.87
CA LEU A 59 -7.18 0.25 2.35
C LEU A 59 -7.68 -1.16 2.68
N ASP A 60 -7.45 -2.14 1.81
CA ASP A 60 -7.83 -3.53 2.04
C ASP A 60 -7.16 -4.08 3.32
N TYR A 61 -5.88 -3.76 3.52
CA TYR A 61 -5.15 -4.15 4.73
C TYR A 61 -5.70 -3.46 5.99
N CYS A 62 -5.86 -2.14 5.96
CA CYS A 62 -6.31 -1.38 7.14
C CYS A 62 -7.79 -1.61 7.49
N SER A 63 -8.61 -2.03 6.51
CA SER A 63 -10.03 -2.37 6.73
C SER A 63 -10.24 -3.84 7.13
N ALA A 64 -9.23 -4.69 6.94
CA ALA A 64 -9.30 -6.07 7.40
C ALA A 64 -9.46 -6.11 8.92
N PRO A 65 -10.43 -6.90 9.44
CA PRO A 65 -10.61 -7.02 10.88
C PRO A 65 -9.36 -7.62 11.50
N GLY A 66 -8.76 -6.89 12.44
CA GLY A 66 -7.67 -7.41 13.25
C GLY A 66 -8.15 -8.59 14.10
N LYS A 67 -7.26 -9.55 14.38
CA LYS A 67 -7.52 -10.51 15.45
C LYS A 67 -7.59 -9.72 16.76
N LEU A 68 -8.79 -9.58 17.31
CA LEU A 68 -8.96 -9.16 18.70
C LEU A 68 -8.34 -10.27 19.57
N SER A 69 -7.15 -10.03 20.11
CA SER A 69 -6.68 -10.87 21.22
C SER A 69 -7.56 -10.51 22.41
N ASN A 70 -8.64 -11.25 22.61
CA ASN A 70 -9.46 -11.18 23.81
C ASN A 70 -8.62 -11.72 25.00
N HIS A 71 -7.62 -10.97 25.43
CA HIS A 71 -6.90 -11.19 26.67
C HIS A 71 -7.33 -10.14 27.71
N PHE A 72 -8.62 -9.80 27.73
CA PHE A 72 -9.23 -9.19 28.90
C PHE A 72 -9.48 -10.32 29.90
N SER A 73 -8.46 -10.61 30.70
CA SER A 73 -8.60 -11.41 31.91
C SER A 73 -9.67 -10.76 32.79
N THR A 74 -10.69 -11.54 33.09
CA THR A 74 -11.73 -11.25 34.06
C THR A 74 -11.08 -10.94 35.40
N VAL A 75 -11.39 -9.79 35.98
CA VAL A 75 -11.11 -9.45 37.38
C VAL A 75 -12.45 -9.35 38.09
#